data_AF-A0A2Z3RWG5-F1
#
_entry.id   AF-A0A2Z3RWG5-F1
#
_cell.length_a   1.000
_cell.length_b   1.000
_cell.length_c   1.000
_cell.angle_alpha   90.00
_cell.angle_beta   90.00
_cell.angle_gamma   90.00
#
_symmetry.space_group_name_H-M   'P 1'
#
loop_
_entity.id
_entity.type
_entity.pdbx_description
1 polymer ?
#
loop_
_entity_poly.entity_id
_entity_poly.type
_entity_poly.pdbx_seq_one_letter_code
_entity_poly.pdbx_strand_id
1 'polypeptide(L)'
;MDESTLLAHALRDYMRKNVEESELGFIDSPLDAGEPYSAITSALSIAQHFSIPMPPVFVDHITALSSWTSSERTNLERQLESLPAWWELAS
;
A
#
# COMPACT_ATOMS: atom_id res chain seq x y z
N MET A 1 18.82 1.73 2.72
CA MET A 1 17.48 1.30 2.26
C MET A 1 16.72 2.57 1.95
N ASP A 2 16.16 2.68 0.76
CA ASP A 2 15.39 3.85 0.33
C ASP A 2 14.05 3.92 1.10
N GLU A 3 13.48 5.12 1.25
CA GLU A 3 12.24 5.35 1.99
C GLU A 3 11.08 4.51 1.41
N SER A 4 11.02 4.40 0.08
CA SER A 4 10.00 3.58 -0.61
C SER A 4 10.09 2.10 -0.21
N THR A 5 11.30 1.56 -0.06
CA THR A 5 11.53 0.17 0.33
C THR A 5 11.10 -0.07 1.77
N LEU A 6 11.47 0.84 2.68
CA LEU A 6 11.04 0.76 4.07
C LEU A 6 9.50 0.79 4.18
N LEU A 7 8.87 1.71 3.45
CA LEU A 7 7.41 1.85 3.42
C LEU A 7 6.72 0.61 2.85
N ALA A 8 7.24 0.04 1.77
CA ALA A 8 6.69 -1.17 1.15
C ALA A 8 6.73 -2.38 2.10
N HIS A 9 7.84 -2.56 2.84
CA HIS A 9 7.92 -3.61 3.86
C HIS A 9 6.95 -3.35 5.03
N ALA A 10 6.84 -2.09 5.49
CA ALA A 10 5.90 -1.74 6.55
C ALA A 10 4.44 -1.97 6.14
N LEU A 11 4.08 -1.66 4.89
CA LEU A 11 2.78 -1.99 4.31
C LEU A 11 2.56 -3.49 4.23
N ARG A 12 3.55 -4.27 3.77
CA ARG A 12 3.47 -5.75 3.74
C ARG A 12 3.19 -6.32 5.13
N ASP A 13 3.86 -5.82 6.17
CA ASP A 13 3.65 -6.25 7.55
C ASP A 13 2.28 -5.84 8.09
N TYR A 14 1.78 -4.66 7.69
CA TYR A 14 0.41 -4.25 7.98
C TYR A 14 -0.62 -5.16 7.29
N MET A 15 -0.42 -5.45 6.01
CA MET A 15 -1.32 -6.32 5.23
C MET A 15 -1.33 -7.76 5.77
N ARG A 16 -0.21 -8.30 6.25
CA ARG A 16 -0.14 -9.65 6.86
C ARG A 16 -1.17 -9.85 7.99
N LYS A 17 -1.58 -8.78 8.68
CA LYS A 17 -2.57 -8.85 9.76
C LYS A 17 -4.02 -8.91 9.26
N ASN A 18 -4.24 -8.59 8.00
CA ASN A 18 -5.57 -8.37 7.42
C ASN A 18 -5.89 -9.31 6.26
N VAL A 19 -4.89 -9.96 5.65
CA VAL A 19 -5.08 -10.93 4.54
C VAL A 19 -4.34 -12.24 4.78
N GLU A 20 -4.71 -13.27 4.03
CA GLU A 20 -4.00 -14.55 4.02
C GLU A 20 -2.62 -14.44 3.37
N GLU A 21 -1.70 -15.35 3.71
CA GLU A 21 -0.34 -15.35 3.17
C GLU A 21 -0.29 -15.50 1.64
N SER A 22 -1.29 -16.16 1.03
CA SER A 22 -1.41 -16.27 -0.42
C SER A 22 -1.50 -14.91 -1.11
N GLU A 23 -2.18 -13.95 -0.50
CA GLU A 23 -2.36 -12.60 -1.05
C GLU A 23 -1.07 -11.77 -0.93
N LEU A 24 -0.26 -12.06 0.09
CA LEU A 24 1.00 -11.36 0.31
C LEU A 24 2.02 -11.65 -0.80
N GLY A 25 1.86 -12.75 -1.55
CA GLY A 25 2.68 -13.04 -2.72
C GLY A 25 2.67 -11.92 -3.78
N PHE A 26 1.57 -11.17 -3.89
CA PHE A 26 1.48 -10.01 -4.80
C PHE A 26 2.27 -8.78 -4.31
N ILE A 27 2.62 -8.74 -3.02
CA ILE A 27 3.49 -7.70 -2.42
C ILE A 27 4.93 -8.20 -2.35
N ASP A 28 5.13 -9.47 -2.00
CA ASP A 28 6.45 -10.09 -1.84
C ASP A 28 7.20 -10.19 -3.17
N SER A 29 6.52 -10.58 -4.26
CA SER A 29 7.12 -10.68 -5.59
C SER A 29 7.82 -9.38 -6.05
N PRO A 30 7.15 -8.20 -6.05
CA PRO A 30 7.83 -6.95 -6.38
C PRO A 30 8.87 -6.50 -5.34
N LEU A 31 8.68 -6.81 -4.04
CA LEU A 31 9.71 -6.53 -3.03
C LEU A 31 11.00 -7.31 -3.31
N ASP A 32 10.90 -8.60 -3.64
CA ASP A 32 12.04 -9.45 -3.97
C ASP A 32 12.73 -9.01 -5.26
N ALA A 33 11.99 -8.41 -6.19
CA ALA A 33 12.53 -7.80 -7.41
C ALA A 33 13.18 -6.42 -7.18
N GLY A 34 13.08 -5.84 -5.97
CA GLY A 34 13.57 -4.49 -5.69
C GLY A 34 12.69 -3.39 -6.27
N GLU A 35 11.40 -3.65 -6.45
CA GLU A 35 10.39 -2.74 -7.00
C GLU A 35 9.40 -2.26 -5.91
N PRO A 36 9.84 -1.39 -4.99
CA PRO A 36 9.02 -0.99 -3.84
C PRO A 36 7.75 -0.23 -4.24
N TYR A 37 7.77 0.53 -5.33
CA TYR A 37 6.59 1.24 -5.84
C TYR A 37 5.53 0.25 -6.35
N SER A 38 5.94 -0.77 -7.11
CA SER A 38 5.07 -1.87 -7.53
C SER A 38 4.46 -2.56 -6.31
N ALA A 39 5.26 -2.86 -5.29
CA ALA A 39 4.79 -3.47 -4.04
C ALA A 39 3.76 -2.61 -3.30
N ILE A 40 3.96 -1.29 -3.23
CA ILE A 40 2.99 -0.34 -2.65
C ILE A 40 1.67 -0.39 -3.43
N THR A 41 1.72 -0.34 -4.76
CA THR A 41 0.51 -0.38 -5.59
C THR A 41 -0.24 -1.72 -5.48
N SER A 42 0.48 -2.83 -5.37
CA SER A 42 -0.10 -4.14 -5.06
C SER A 42 -0.81 -4.13 -3.71
N ALA A 43 -0.15 -3.62 -2.67
CA ALA A 43 -0.73 -3.53 -1.33
C ALA A 43 -2.02 -2.69 -1.31
N LEU A 44 -2.03 -1.55 -2.00
CA LEU A 44 -3.24 -0.73 -2.15
C LEU A 44 -4.35 -1.47 -2.89
N SER A 45 -4.02 -2.19 -3.96
CA SER A 45 -5.00 -2.95 -4.75
C SER A 45 -5.62 -4.10 -3.95
N ILE A 46 -4.82 -4.78 -3.13
CA ILE A 46 -5.28 -5.80 -2.19
C ILE A 46 -6.17 -5.15 -1.12
N ALA A 47 -5.75 -4.01 -0.56
CA ALA A 47 -6.55 -3.29 0.44
C ALA A 47 -7.93 -2.89 -0.12
N GLN A 48 -8.00 -2.45 -1.38
CA GLN A 48 -9.28 -2.21 -2.05
C GLN A 48 -10.11 -3.47 -2.20
N HIS A 49 -9.49 -4.55 -2.69
CA HIS A 49 -10.19 -5.80 -2.97
C HIS A 49 -10.85 -6.38 -1.71
N PHE A 50 -10.13 -6.34 -0.58
CA PHE A 50 -10.59 -6.87 0.70
C PHE A 50 -11.27 -5.83 1.59
N SER A 51 -11.51 -4.61 1.11
CA SER A 51 -12.07 -3.50 1.92
C SER A 51 -11.30 -3.26 3.22
N ILE A 52 -9.97 -3.27 3.15
CA ILE A 52 -9.09 -2.99 4.29
C ILE A 52 -8.84 -1.49 4.35
N PRO A 53 -9.17 -0.81 5.46
CA PRO A 53 -8.94 0.62 5.57
C PRO A 53 -7.45 0.90 5.77
N MET A 54 -6.96 2.00 5.23
CA MET A 54 -5.54 2.35 5.34
C MET A 54 -5.29 3.35 6.48
N PRO A 55 -4.36 3.08 7.41
CA PRO A 55 -3.93 4.06 8.40
C PRO A 55 -3.47 5.37 7.74
N PRO A 56 -3.89 6.55 8.24
CA PRO A 56 -3.52 7.84 7.66
C PRO A 56 -2.00 8.03 7.52
N VAL A 57 -1.22 7.50 8.47
CA VAL A 57 0.25 7.56 8.41
C VAL A 57 0.81 6.89 7.14
N PHE A 58 0.24 5.78 6.69
CA PHE A 58 0.66 5.16 5.42
C PHE A 58 0.27 6.04 4.23
N VAL A 59 -0.93 6.62 4.24
CA VAL A 59 -1.40 7.53 3.18
C VAL A 59 -0.45 8.73 3.02
N ASP A 60 -0.08 9.36 4.14
CA ASP A 60 0.84 10.51 4.16
C ASP A 60 2.21 10.12 3.58
N HIS A 61 2.78 9.00 4.00
CA HIS A 61 4.08 8.55 3.50
C HIS A 61 4.05 8.13 2.03
N ILE A 62 2.99 7.42 1.59
CA ILE A 62 2.84 6.99 0.20
C ILE A 62 2.75 8.22 -0.73
N THR A 63 1.95 9.23 -0.36
CA THR A 63 1.73 10.43 -1.17
C THR A 63 2.95 11.36 -1.20
N ALA A 64 3.77 11.32 -0.15
CA ALA A 64 5.03 12.06 -0.04
C ALA A 64 6.17 11.50 -0.89
N LEU A 65 6.10 10.25 -1.37
CA LEU A 65 7.13 9.69 -2.24
C LEU A 65 7.26 10.51 -3.54
N SER A 66 8.49 10.88 -3.88
CA SER A 66 8.79 11.84 -4.96
C SER A 66 8.90 11.19 -6.35
N SER A 67 9.17 9.89 -6.42
CA SER A 67 9.43 9.21 -7.70
C SER A 67 8.19 8.73 -8.46
N TRP A 68 6.98 9.03 -7.96
CA TRP A 68 5.76 8.79 -8.72
C TRP A 68 5.71 9.68 -9.97
N THR A 69 5.45 9.08 -11.12
CA THR A 69 5.03 9.83 -12.31
C THR A 69 3.67 10.46 -12.07
N SER A 70 3.31 11.48 -12.86
CA SER A 70 1.99 12.13 -12.75
C SER A 70 0.84 11.13 -12.96
N SER A 71 0.99 10.18 -13.89
CA SER A 71 -0.01 9.14 -14.14
C SER A 71 -0.16 8.18 -12.96
N GLU A 72 0.95 7.76 -12.35
CA GLU A 72 0.91 6.89 -11.18
C GLU A 72 0.30 7.61 -9.98
N ARG A 73 0.64 8.89 -9.78
CA ARG A 73 0.07 9.71 -8.71
C ARG A 73 -1.46 9.83 -8.85
N THR A 74 -1.97 10.12 -10.04
CA THR A 74 -3.43 10.16 -10.28
C THR A 74 -4.08 8.79 -10.04
N ASN A 75 -3.42 7.69 -10.40
CA ASN A 75 -3.95 6.36 -10.11
C ASN A 75 -3.97 6.07 -8.61
N LEU A 76 -2.90 6.45 -7.92
CA LEU A 76 -2.72 6.28 -6.49
C LEU A 76 -3.74 7.06 -5.67
N GLU A 77 -3.98 8.33 -6.02
CA GLU A 77 -5.01 9.16 -5.39
C GLU A 77 -6.40 8.53 -5.53
N ARG A 78 -6.77 8.09 -6.74
CA ARG A 78 -8.03 7.37 -6.97
C ARG A 78 -8.09 6.09 -6.14
N GLN A 79 -6.97 5.40 -5.99
CA GLN A 79 -6.95 4.16 -5.22
C GLN A 79 -7.20 4.42 -3.74
N LEU A 80 -6.54 5.43 -3.18
CA LEU A 80 -6.67 5.83 -1.79
C LEU A 80 -8.08 6.36 -1.47
N GLU A 81 -8.68 7.13 -2.39
CA GLU A 81 -10.05 7.65 -2.23
C GLU A 81 -11.12 6.54 -2.19
N SER A 82 -10.85 5.38 -2.79
CA SER A 82 -11.80 4.27 -2.81
C SER A 82 -11.67 3.34 -1.61
N LEU A 83 -10.68 3.54 -0.73
CA LEU A 83 -10.49 2.72 0.46
C LEU A 83 -11.52 3.09 1.53
N PRO A 84 -11.93 2.12 2.37
CA PRO A 84 -12.84 2.41 3.47
C PRO A 84 -12.19 3.33 4.51
N ALA A 85 -13.03 4.08 5.22
CA ALA A 85 -12.57 5.04 6.21
C ALA A 85 -11.86 4.34 7.38
N TRP A 86 -10.67 4.82 7.74
CA TRP A 86 -9.89 4.27 8.85
C TRP A 86 -10.58 4.35 10.22
N TRP A 87 -11.48 5.30 10.40
CA TRP A 87 -11.99 5.67 11.72
C TRP A 87 -13.05 4.67 12.23
N GLU A 88 -13.50 3.75 11.38
CA GLU A 88 -14.48 2.71 11.74
C GLU A 88 -13.87 1.53 12.51
N LEU A 89 -12.53 1.37 12.54
CA LEU A 89 -11.88 0.29 13.30
C LEU A 89 -11.56 0.63 14.77
N ALA A 90 -11.81 1.88 15.20
CA ALA A 90 -11.55 2.33 16.58
C ALA A 90 -12.79 2.31 17.49
N SER A 91 -13.91 1.72 17.03
CA SER A 91 -15.19 1.65 17.77
C SER A 91 -15.46 0.26 18.35
#